data_AF-A0AA96YUR8-F1
#
_entry.id   AF-A0AA96YUR8-F1
#
_cell.length_a   1.000
_cell.length_b   1.000
_cell.length_c   1.000
_cell.angle_alpha   90.00
_cell.angle_beta   90.00
_cell.angle_gamma   90.00
#
_symmetry.space_group_name_H-M   'P 1'
#
loop_
_entity.id
_entity.type
_entity.pdbx_description
1 polymer ?
#
loop_
_entity_poly.entity_id
_entity_poly.type
_entity_poly.pdbx_seq_one_letter_code
_entity_poly.pdbx_strand_id
1 'polypeptide(L)'
;MNYQIFIAETHKKNVTGQTDDVYHFNSIAEFFTFLKKTKFAEKMNMNYQYALTDGTKNTDLTYREIESANHLKPFKKQVRQYR
;
A
#
# COMPACT_ATOMS: atom_id res chain seq x y z
N MET A 1 -3.49 -16.89 -7.24
CA MET A 1 -2.33 -15.97 -7.30
C MET A 1 -2.06 -15.46 -5.91
N ASN A 2 -0.79 -15.32 -5.53
CA ASN A 2 -0.41 -14.87 -4.19
C ASN A 2 -0.19 -13.35 -4.20
N TYR A 3 -1.29 -12.60 -4.05
CA TYR A 3 -1.25 -11.14 -4.13
C TYR A 3 -0.71 -10.54 -2.84
N GLN A 4 0.25 -9.62 -2.95
CA GLN A 4 0.79 -8.84 -1.82
C GLN A 4 0.42 -7.37 -1.99
N ILE A 5 0.22 -6.67 -0.87
CA ILE A 5 -0.08 -5.24 -0.86
C ILE A 5 0.97 -4.51 -0.03
N PHE A 6 1.47 -3.41 -0.59
CA PHE A 6 2.38 -2.48 0.08
C PHE A 6 1.71 -1.12 0.24
N ILE A 7 1.96 -0.49 1.39
CA ILE A 7 1.61 0.92 1.65
C ILE A 7 2.87 1.60 2.17
N ALA A 8 3.28 2.68 1.54
CA ALA A 8 4.32 3.57 2.06
C ALA A 8 3.70 4.92 2.43
N GLU A 9 3.94 5.37 3.66
CA GLU A 9 3.65 6.74 4.11
C GLU A 9 4.94 7.55 4.07
N THR A 10 4.95 8.69 3.38
CA THR A 10 6.09 9.62 3.39
C THR A 10 5.66 11.02 3.79
N HIS A 11 6.47 11.74 4.54
CA HIS A 11 6.16 13.11 4.91
C HIS A 11 6.22 14.06 3.70
N LYS A 12 5.22 14.95 3.56
CA LYS A 12 5.21 15.98 2.48
C LYS A 12 6.33 17.01 2.58
N LYS A 13 6.86 17.20 3.77
CA LYS A 13 8.00 18.09 4.06
C LYS A 13 9.07 17.23 4.71
N ASN A 14 10.34 17.60 4.52
CA ASN A 14 11.44 16.98 5.26
C ASN A 14 11.26 17.28 6.75
N VAL A 15 10.60 16.37 7.46
CA VAL A 15 10.49 16.41 8.92
C VAL A 15 11.61 15.54 9.46
N THR A 16 12.71 16.17 9.86
CA THR A 16 13.81 15.48 10.55
C THR A 16 13.31 14.85 11.85
N GLY A 17 13.47 13.53 11.98
CA GLY A 17 13.16 12.79 13.20
C GLY A 17 11.86 11.99 13.19
N GLN A 18 11.11 11.94 12.09
CA GLN A 18 9.97 11.04 11.92
C GLN A 18 10.31 9.91 10.93
N THR A 19 9.98 8.68 11.31
CA THR A 19 10.15 7.50 10.46
C THR A 19 8.93 7.34 9.56
N ASP A 20 9.18 7.17 8.27
CA ASP A 20 8.18 6.77 7.28
C ASP A 20 7.64 5.37 7.62
N ASP A 21 6.31 5.24 7.69
CA ASP A 21 5.66 3.96 7.99
C ASP A 21 5.50 3.15 6.70
N VAL A 22 5.88 1.87 6.74
CA VAL A 22 5.68 0.92 5.63
C VAL A 22 4.86 -0.26 6.13
N TYR A 23 3.75 -0.54 5.44
CA TYR A 23 2.90 -1.68 5.70
C TYR A 23 3.01 -2.71 4.57
N HIS A 24 3.08 -3.98 4.95
CA HIS A 24 3.10 -5.11 4.03
C HIS A 24 2.04 -6.13 4.43
N PHE A 25 1.23 -6.56 3.47
CA PHE A 25 0.19 -7.56 3.64
C PHE A 25 0.41 -8.70 2.64
N ASN A 26 0.32 -9.94 3.10
CA ASN A 26 0.51 -11.12 2.25
C ASN A 26 -0.75 -11.53 1.48
N SER A 27 -1.86 -10.82 1.71
CA SER A 27 -3.10 -11.03 0.96
C SER A 27 -3.96 -9.77 0.92
N ILE A 28 -4.82 -9.70 -0.10
CA ILE A 28 -5.87 -8.68 -0.22
C ILE A 28 -6.81 -8.72 1.01
N ALA A 29 -7.10 -9.91 1.53
CA ALA A 29 -7.98 -10.08 2.68
C ALA A 29 -7.38 -9.50 3.98
N GLU A 30 -6.08 -9.67 4.20
CA GLU A 30 -5.35 -9.05 5.32
C GLU A 30 -5.41 -7.52 5.26
N PHE A 31 -5.18 -6.95 4.07
CA PHE A 31 -5.31 -5.51 3.86
C PHE A 31 -6.71 -4.99 4.21
N PHE A 32 -7.78 -5.61 3.71
CA PHE A 32 -9.15 -5.19 4.06
C PHE A 32 -9.46 -5.37 5.55
N THR A 33 -8.92 -6.42 6.19
CA THR A 33 -9.04 -6.65 7.62
C THR A 33 -8.35 -5.54 8.41
N PHE A 34 -7.15 -5.16 8.02
CA PHE A 34 -6.42 -4.04 8.60
C PHE A 34 -7.23 -2.75 8.51
N LEU A 35 -7.67 -2.36 7.30
CA LEU A 35 -8.46 -1.14 7.10
C LEU A 35 -9.70 -1.08 8.00
N LYS A 36 -10.39 -2.21 8.16
CA LYS A 36 -11.58 -2.31 9.02
C LYS A 36 -11.25 -2.22 10.50
N LYS A 37 -10.19 -2.91 10.95
CA LYS A 37 -9.78 -2.95 12.37
C LYS A 37 -9.25 -1.60 12.85
N THR A 38 -8.41 -0.95 12.04
CA THR A 38 -7.74 0.30 12.43
C THR A 38 -8.54 1.55 12.08
N LYS A 39 -9.60 1.42 11.26
CA LYS A 39 -10.30 2.57 10.64
C LYS A 39 -9.31 3.50 9.94
N PHE A 40 -8.38 2.90 9.21
CA PHE A 40 -7.27 3.60 8.58
C PHE A 40 -7.75 4.81 7.77
N ALA A 41 -7.11 5.95 7.99
CA ALA A 41 -7.40 7.21 7.33
C ALA A 41 -6.09 7.90 6.93
N GLU A 42 -6.05 8.44 5.71
CA GLU A 42 -4.90 9.17 5.20
C GLU A 42 -4.74 10.50 5.93
N LYS A 43 -3.53 10.77 6.41
CA LYS A 43 -3.18 12.01 7.10
C LYS A 43 -2.84 13.09 6.07
N MET A 44 -3.34 14.31 6.28
CA MET A 44 -3.17 15.41 5.34
C MET A 44 -1.70 15.82 5.10
N ASN A 45 -0.84 15.64 6.10
CA ASN A 45 0.59 15.96 6.06
C ASN A 45 1.46 14.85 5.45
N MET A 46 0.87 13.73 5.05
CA MET A 46 1.54 12.59 4.45
C MET A 46 1.20 12.45 2.97
N ASN A 47 2.14 11.92 2.21
CA ASN A 47 1.92 11.29 0.93
C ASN A 47 1.79 9.78 1.16
N TYR A 48 0.97 9.14 0.35
CA TYR A 48 0.76 7.71 0.40
C TYR A 48 1.09 7.12 -0.96
N GLN A 49 1.69 5.94 -0.96
CA GLN A 49 1.82 5.09 -2.14
C GLN A 49 1.30 3.71 -1.81
N TYR A 50 0.36 3.23 -2.62
CA TYR A 50 -0.23 1.91 -2.52
C TYR A 50 0.16 1.09 -3.74
N ALA A 51 0.56 -0.17 -3.54
CA ALA A 51 0.88 -1.08 -4.62
C ALA A 51 0.31 -2.48 -4.36
N LEU A 52 -0.29 -3.07 -5.39
CA LEU A 52 -0.65 -4.48 -5.46
C LEU A 52 0.37 -5.20 -6.33
N THR A 53 0.91 -6.31 -5.85
CA THR A 53 1.91 -7.11 -6.58
C THR A 53 1.48 -8.58 -6.61
N ASP A 54 1.99 -9.35 -7.57
CA ASP A 54 1.79 -10.81 -7.63
C ASP A 54 2.86 -11.59 -6.84
N GLY A 55 3.71 -10.88 -6.08
CA GLY A 55 4.83 -11.45 -5.34
C GLY A 55 6.04 -11.83 -6.21
N THR A 56 5.96 -11.64 -7.54
CA THR A 56 7.08 -11.89 -8.45
C THR A 56 8.05 -10.73 -8.38
N LYS A 57 9.34 -11.03 -8.26
CA LYS A 57 10.40 -10.03 -8.34
C LYS A 57 10.85 -9.83 -9.79
N ASN A 58 11.00 -8.59 -10.19
CA ASN A 58 11.69 -8.17 -11.40
C ASN A 58 13.20 -8.48 -11.28
N THR A 59 13.91 -8.37 -12.40
CA THR A 59 15.37 -8.57 -12.47
C THR A 59 16.17 -7.59 -11.64
N ASP A 60 15.60 -6.42 -11.34
CA ASP A 60 16.15 -5.39 -10.45
C ASP A 60 15.76 -5.60 -8.96
N LEU A 61 15.21 -6.76 -8.62
CA LEU A 61 14.75 -7.16 -7.28
C LEU A 61 13.55 -6.36 -6.75
N THR A 62 12.94 -5.49 -7.55
CA THR A 62 11.66 -4.85 -7.20
C THR A 62 10.49 -5.82 -7.41
N TYR A 63 9.39 -5.65 -6.69
CA TYR A 63 8.19 -6.44 -6.98
C TYR A 63 7.51 -5.91 -8.24
N ARG A 64 6.97 -6.83 -9.05
CA ARG A 64 6.15 -6.46 -10.19
C ARG A 64 4.81 -5.88 -9.69
N GLU A 65 4.62 -4.58 -9.90
CA GLU A 65 3.35 -3.91 -9.63
C GLU A 65 2.29 -4.29 -10.67
N ILE A 66 1.09 -4.61 -10.20
CA ILE A 66 -0.11 -4.87 -11.01
C ILE A 66 -0.97 -3.60 -11.03
N GLU A 67 -1.18 -3.00 -9.87
CA GLU A 67 -1.94 -1.77 -9.68
C GLU A 67 -1.21 -0.91 -8.66
N SER A 68 -1.19 0.40 -8.88
CA SER A 68 -0.72 1.35 -7.89
C SER A 68 -1.57 2.62 -7.89
N ALA A 69 -1.57 3.30 -6.75
CA ALA A 69 -2.27 4.56 -6.57
C ALA A 69 -1.67 5.35 -5.40
N ASN A 70 -1.89 6.65 -5.42
CA ASN A 70 -1.42 7.55 -4.36
C ASN A 70 -2.50 7.83 -3.28
N HIS A 71 -3.65 7.18 -3.42
CA HIS A 71 -4.79 7.35 -2.52
C HIS A 71 -5.53 6.04 -2.26
N LEU A 72 -5.99 5.85 -1.03
CA LEU A 72 -6.68 4.65 -0.56
C LEU A 72 -7.97 4.39 -1.33
N LYS A 73 -8.77 5.43 -1.59
CA LYS A 73 -10.09 5.27 -2.24
C LYS A 73 -9.98 4.69 -3.65
N PRO A 74 -9.18 5.25 -4.58
CA PRO A 74 -8.98 4.64 -5.89
C PRO A 74 -8.31 3.27 -5.78
N PHE A 75 -7.28 3.11 -4.93
CA PHE A 75 -6.60 1.83 -4.74
C PHE A 75 -7.56 0.71 -4.32
N LYS A 76 -8.40 0.98 -3.31
CA LYS A 76 -9.41 0.05 -2.82
C LYS A 76 -10.41 -0.36 -3.91
N LYS A 77 -10.71 0.53 -4.87
CA LYS A 77 -11.58 0.22 -6.01
C LYS A 77 -10.87 -0.71 -7.00
N GLN A 78 -9.60 -0.44 -7.31
CA GLN A 78 -8.78 -1.29 -8.19
C GLN A 78 -8.62 -2.69 -7.60
N VAL A 79 -8.15 -2.80 -6.36
CA VAL A 79 -7.83 -4.09 -5.73
C VAL A 79 -9.06 -4.99 -5.55
N ARG A 80 -10.27 -4.43 -5.49
CA ARG A 80 -11.52 -5.22 -5.37
C ARG A 80 -11.75 -6.18 -6.54
N GLN A 81 -11.20 -5.92 -7.73
CA GLN A 81 -11.36 -6.81 -8.88
C GLN A 81 -10.52 -8.10 -8.77
N TYR A 82 -9.57 -8.15 -7.82
CA TYR A 82 -8.66 -9.27 -7.59
C TYR A 82 -8.99 -10.08 -6.32
N ARG A 83 -10.06 -9.71 -5.61
CA ARG A 83 -10.52 -10.39 -4.39
C ARG A 83 -11.44 -11.56 -4.75
#